data_AF-A0A661CII4-F1
#
_entry.id   AF-A0A661CII4-F1
#
_cell.length_a   1.000
_cell.length_b   1.000
_cell.length_c   1.000
_cell.angle_alpha   90.00
_cell.angle_beta   90.00
_cell.angle_gamma   90.00
#
_symmetry.space_group_name_H-M   'P 1'
#
loop_
_entity.id
_entity.type
_entity.pdbx_description
1 polymer ?
#
loop_
_entity_poly.entity_id
_entity_poly.type
_entity_poly.pdbx_seq_one_letter_code
_entity_poly.pdbx_strand_id
1 'polypeptide(L)'
;MIKRPITGKRLFVLDTNVLMHDPTALFRFDEHDIFLPMVVLEELDRGKKGLSEVSRNVRQVSRFLDELMLQVGDTEAIANGIPLPSVNANGDLPKASGRLFFQTTQMAQDLPKELPGQLADNAILGIVINLQQAKPDTTVTLVSKDINLRIKATVLGIHSEDYYNDKVLDDVDLLYRGSTELSADFWDDLNRLESWTDEGRTFYEIEGDVVQDWYPNQLIFSPGETNSIEAVVRTTDDATANIELIHDFRKESHAIWGITARNREQNFAMNLLMDPEVDFVSLLGQAGTGKTLLTLAAALTQTVEHKRYTEIIMTRVTVPVGEDIGFLPGTEEEKMTPWMGALMDNLEVLNQTEGGEWGRQATNDVLQRWIKIRSLNFMRGRTFLNRFIIIDEAQNLTSKQMKTLVTRAG
;
A
#
# COMPACT_ATOMS: atom_id res chain seq x y z
N MET A 1 11.72 27.88 18.97
CA MET A 1 11.29 26.61 19.60
C MET A 1 12.48 26.08 20.39
N ILE A 2 12.45 26.16 21.73
CA ILE A 2 13.55 25.64 22.55
C ILE A 2 13.36 24.12 22.58
N LYS A 3 14.10 23.38 21.74
CA LYS A 3 14.20 21.92 21.83
C LYS A 3 14.91 21.60 23.15
N ARG A 4 14.16 21.36 24.22
CA ARG A 4 14.72 20.72 25.41
C ARG A 4 15.12 19.30 25.00
N PRO A 5 16.38 18.88 25.17
CA PRO A 5 16.76 17.49 24.95
C PRO A 5 16.00 16.64 25.97
N ILE A 6 15.08 15.80 25.49
CA ILE A 6 14.28 14.92 26.32
C ILE A 6 15.04 13.60 26.47
N THR A 7 15.54 13.32 27.67
CA THR A 7 16.22 12.06 28.02
C THR A 7 15.27 11.20 28.84
N GLY A 8 14.76 10.08 28.30
CA GLY A 8 13.90 9.14 29.04
C GLY A 8 12.79 8.48 28.20
N LYS A 9 11.96 7.65 28.84
CA LYS A 9 10.77 7.04 28.22
C LYS A 9 9.76 8.12 27.83
N ARG A 10 9.22 7.99 26.61
CA ARG A 10 8.19 8.88 26.05
C ARG A 10 6.86 8.15 25.95
N LEU A 11 5.78 8.90 26.18
CA LEU A 11 4.41 8.46 25.93
C LEU A 11 3.81 9.38 24.88
N PHE A 12 3.54 8.86 23.69
CA PHE A 12 2.93 9.61 22.60
C PHE A 12 1.42 9.46 22.65
N VAL A 13 0.72 10.59 22.76
CA VAL A 13 -0.74 10.63 22.62
C VAL A 13 -1.04 10.98 21.17
N LEU A 14 -1.71 10.08 20.45
CA LEU A 14 -2.00 10.28 19.03
C LEU A 14 -3.36 10.96 18.84
N ASP A 15 -3.40 11.88 17.89
CA ASP A 15 -4.61 12.46 17.33
C ASP A 15 -5.16 11.56 16.20
N THR A 16 -6.48 11.55 16.01
CA THR A 16 -7.19 10.84 14.94
C THR A 16 -6.67 11.20 13.57
N ASN A 17 -6.36 12.48 13.32
CA ASN A 17 -5.84 12.93 12.02
C ASN A 17 -4.52 12.24 11.64
N VAL A 18 -3.70 11.86 12.61
CA VAL A 18 -2.45 11.12 12.35
C VAL A 18 -2.79 9.74 11.77
N LEU A 19 -3.69 9.01 12.42
CA LEU A 19 -4.11 7.67 12.03
C LEU A 19 -4.94 7.65 10.74
N MET A 20 -5.82 8.64 10.55
CA MET A 20 -6.63 8.82 9.34
C MET A 20 -5.79 9.09 8.09
N HIS A 21 -4.65 9.75 8.24
CA HIS A 21 -3.73 9.99 7.14
C HIS A 21 -2.63 8.94 7.03
N ASP A 22 -2.39 8.15 8.08
CA ASP A 22 -1.32 7.17 8.11
C ASP A 22 -1.64 6.01 9.05
N PRO A 23 -2.19 4.90 8.53
CA PRO A 23 -2.59 3.78 9.37
C PRO A 23 -1.41 3.11 10.07
N THR A 24 -0.21 3.25 9.51
CA THR A 24 1.02 2.64 10.02
C THR A 24 1.67 3.45 11.13
N ALA A 25 1.11 4.62 11.49
CA ALA A 25 1.65 5.47 12.54
C ALA A 25 1.76 4.74 13.90
N LEU A 26 0.87 3.78 14.18
CA LEU A 26 0.92 2.94 15.39
C LEU A 26 2.25 2.18 15.55
N PHE A 27 2.98 1.93 14.46
CA PHE A 27 4.20 1.12 14.47
C PHE A 27 5.48 1.94 14.29
N ARG A 28 5.40 3.28 14.29
CA ARG A 28 6.53 4.17 13.96
C ARG A 28 7.19 4.87 15.15
N PHE A 29 6.76 4.55 16.36
CA PHE A 29 7.28 5.17 17.57
C PHE A 29 8.37 4.34 18.25
N ASP A 30 8.98 3.40 17.52
CA ASP A 30 10.16 2.60 17.92
C ASP A 30 10.03 2.04 19.37
N GLU A 31 10.92 2.40 20.29
CA GLU A 31 10.92 1.93 21.69
C GLU A 31 9.88 2.58 22.61
N HIS A 32 9.07 3.53 22.11
CA HIS A 32 8.23 4.39 22.93
C HIS A 32 6.78 3.91 23.06
N ASP A 33 6.14 4.30 24.16
CA ASP A 33 4.76 3.95 24.44
C ASP A 33 3.79 4.87 23.68
N ILE A 34 2.66 4.31 23.25
CA ILE A 34 1.58 5.01 22.55
C ILE A 34 0.34 5.00 23.44
N PHE A 35 -0.39 6.11 23.48
CA PHE A 35 -1.68 6.23 24.16
C PHE A 35 -2.75 6.68 23.17
N LEU A 36 -3.84 5.92 23.09
CA LEU A 36 -5.02 6.24 22.28
C LEU A 36 -6.19 6.70 23.16
N PRO A 37 -6.58 7.98 23.06
CA PRO A 37 -7.83 8.49 23.62
C PRO A 37 -9.06 7.74 23.08
N MET A 38 -10.11 7.55 23.90
CA MET A 38 -11.35 6.92 23.41
C MET A 38 -12.04 7.75 22.32
N VAL A 39 -11.92 9.07 22.40
CA VAL A 39 -12.47 9.97 21.36
C VAL A 39 -11.85 9.71 19.98
N VAL A 40 -10.58 9.29 19.93
CA VAL A 40 -9.93 8.92 18.67
C VAL A 40 -10.56 7.66 18.08
N LEU A 41 -10.87 6.67 18.91
CA LEU A 41 -11.55 5.44 18.46
C LEU A 41 -12.98 5.75 17.97
N GLU A 42 -13.70 6.65 18.64
CA GLU A 42 -15.03 7.08 18.18
C GLU A 42 -14.98 7.78 16.82
N GLU A 43 -13.98 8.64 16.59
CA GLU A 43 -13.80 9.33 15.32
C GLU A 43 -13.37 8.40 14.20
N LEU A 44 -12.49 7.44 14.50
CA LEU A 44 -12.17 6.35 13.58
C LEU A 44 -13.44 5.59 13.20
N ASP A 45 -14.28 5.20 14.17
CA ASP A 45 -15.49 4.45 13.85
C ASP A 45 -16.45 5.21 12.92
N ARG A 46 -16.64 6.52 13.16
CA ARG A 46 -17.42 7.40 12.26
C ARG A 46 -16.80 7.52 10.88
N GLY A 47 -15.48 7.51 10.79
CA GLY A 47 -14.72 7.63 9.54
C GLY A 47 -14.70 6.37 8.67
N LYS A 48 -15.17 5.21 9.16
CA LYS A 48 -15.11 3.94 8.44
C LYS A 48 -15.94 3.92 7.15
N LYS A 49 -16.96 4.77 7.05
CA LYS A 49 -17.92 4.76 5.93
C LYS A 49 -17.37 5.53 4.72
N GLY A 50 -17.61 4.97 3.53
CA GLY A 50 -17.28 5.59 2.25
C GLY A 50 -16.00 5.06 1.58
N LEU A 51 -15.79 5.52 0.35
CA LEU A 51 -14.73 5.06 -0.57
C LEU A 51 -13.48 5.97 -0.56
N SER A 52 -13.41 6.94 0.35
CA SER A 52 -12.28 7.88 0.41
C SER A 52 -11.00 7.20 0.91
N GLU A 53 -9.84 7.76 0.55
CA GLU A 53 -8.53 7.32 1.09
C GLU A 53 -8.50 7.39 2.62
N VAL A 54 -9.13 8.41 3.21
CA VAL A 54 -9.28 8.55 4.66
C VAL A 54 -10.10 7.38 5.24
N SER A 55 -11.25 7.06 4.63
CA SER A 55 -12.09 5.95 5.06
C SER A 55 -11.35 4.60 4.95
N ARG A 56 -10.55 4.42 3.90
CA ARG A 56 -9.68 3.25 3.73
C ARG A 56 -8.62 3.15 4.82
N ASN A 57 -7.92 4.24 5.12
CA ASN A 57 -6.91 4.27 6.19
C ASN A 57 -7.53 3.96 7.55
N VAL A 58 -8.70 4.53 7.84
CA VAL A 58 -9.46 4.25 9.06
C VAL A 58 -9.80 2.77 9.21
N ARG A 59 -10.26 2.11 8.13
CA ARG A 59 -10.51 0.65 8.14
C ARG A 59 -9.23 -0.13 8.37
N GLN A 60 -8.12 0.28 7.76
CA GLN A 60 -6.82 -0.35 7.98
C GLN A 60 -6.35 -0.22 9.44
N VAL A 61 -6.49 0.97 10.06
CA VAL A 61 -6.21 1.18 11.49
C VAL A 61 -7.07 0.24 12.34
N SER A 62 -8.36 0.12 12.01
CA SER A 62 -9.28 -0.76 12.75
C SER A 62 -8.84 -2.22 12.70
N ARG A 63 -8.40 -2.70 11.53
CA ARG A 63 -7.85 -4.06 11.35
C ARG A 63 -6.59 -4.27 12.18
N PHE A 64 -5.65 -3.32 12.15
CA PHE A 64 -4.44 -3.39 12.98
C PHE A 64 -4.76 -3.41 14.48
N LEU A 65 -5.72 -2.60 14.93
CA LEU A 65 -6.15 -2.63 16.33
C LEU A 65 -6.79 -3.97 16.70
N ASP A 66 -7.61 -4.54 15.80
CA ASP A 66 -8.26 -5.83 16.02
C ASP A 66 -7.25 -6.99 16.08
N GLU A 67 -6.27 -7.01 15.18
CA GLU A 67 -5.14 -7.95 15.21
C GLU A 67 -4.34 -7.84 16.52
N LEU A 68 -4.10 -6.63 17.01
CA LEU A 68 -3.43 -6.41 18.29
C LEU A 68 -4.31 -6.86 19.48
N MET A 69 -5.62 -6.70 19.41
CA MET A 69 -6.55 -7.19 20.44
C MET A 69 -6.59 -8.72 20.50
N LEU A 70 -6.57 -9.40 19.35
CA LEU A 70 -6.59 -10.87 19.27
C LEU A 70 -5.40 -11.52 19.98
N GLN A 71 -4.28 -10.81 20.12
CA GLN A 71 -3.08 -11.27 20.84
C GLN A 71 -3.21 -11.15 22.37
N VAL A 72 -4.27 -10.51 22.88
CA VAL A 72 -4.45 -10.20 24.30
C VAL A 72 -5.56 -11.05 24.91
N GLY A 73 -5.21 -11.91 25.86
CA GLY A 73 -6.15 -12.86 26.47
C GLY A 73 -6.98 -12.34 27.64
N ASP A 74 -6.68 -11.15 28.21
CA ASP A 74 -7.39 -10.62 29.38
C ASP A 74 -7.40 -9.07 29.45
N THR A 75 -8.42 -8.52 30.08
CA THR A 75 -8.65 -7.08 30.31
C THR A 75 -7.51 -6.43 31.11
N GLU A 76 -6.91 -7.19 32.04
CA GLU A 76 -5.76 -6.73 32.83
C GLU A 76 -4.50 -6.53 31.96
N ALA A 77 -4.36 -7.30 30.88
CA ALA A 77 -3.27 -7.12 29.93
C ALA A 77 -3.45 -5.86 29.05
N ILE A 78 -4.69 -5.48 28.73
CA ILE A 78 -5.01 -4.22 28.04
C ILE A 78 -4.63 -3.01 28.92
N ALA A 79 -4.95 -3.06 30.22
CA ALA A 79 -4.59 -1.99 31.16
C ALA A 79 -3.07 -1.82 31.32
N ASN A 80 -2.33 -2.92 31.23
CA ASN A 80 -0.87 -2.91 31.25
C ASN A 80 -0.22 -2.48 29.92
N GLY A 81 -1.02 -2.29 28.87
CA GLY A 81 -0.59 -1.90 27.53
C GLY A 81 -0.26 -3.11 26.66
N ILE A 82 -0.64 -3.03 25.39
CA ILE A 82 -0.45 -4.08 24.39
C ILE A 82 0.93 -3.94 23.77
N PRO A 83 1.78 -4.97 23.75
CA PRO A 83 3.07 -4.89 23.08
C PRO A 83 2.91 -4.51 21.61
N LEU A 84 3.63 -3.49 21.14
CA LEU A 84 3.67 -3.16 19.72
C LEU A 84 4.72 -4.06 19.04
N PRO A 85 4.37 -4.72 17.91
CA PRO A 85 5.33 -5.53 17.18
C PRO A 85 6.46 -4.66 16.62
N SER A 86 7.71 -5.12 16.80
CA SER A 86 8.88 -4.60 16.06
C SER A 86 8.96 -5.34 14.74
N VAL A 87 9.28 -4.66 13.65
CA VAL A 87 9.64 -5.34 12.41
C VAL A 87 11.07 -4.98 12.02
N ASN A 88 11.94 -5.98 11.99
CA ASN A 88 13.26 -5.90 11.39
C ASN A 88 13.38 -6.96 10.28
N ALA A 89 13.91 -6.55 9.14
CA ALA A 89 14.12 -7.37 7.95
C ALA A 89 15.16 -8.52 8.09
N ASN A 90 15.79 -8.71 9.26
CA ASN A 90 16.99 -9.57 9.42
C ASN A 90 16.94 -10.63 10.53
N GLY A 91 15.78 -10.96 11.11
CA GLY A 91 15.65 -12.16 11.97
C GLY A 91 16.36 -12.14 13.33
N ASP A 92 17.20 -11.14 13.61
CA ASP A 92 17.73 -10.85 14.96
C ASP A 92 16.85 -9.81 15.66
N LEU A 93 16.37 -10.15 16.85
CA LEU A 93 15.49 -9.33 17.69
C LEU A 93 16.28 -8.25 18.47
N PRO A 94 16.22 -6.95 18.14
CA PRO A 94 16.07 -5.96 19.19
C PRO A 94 14.59 -5.96 19.60
N LYS A 95 14.33 -6.21 20.89
CA LYS A 95 12.98 -6.12 21.48
C LYS A 95 12.42 -4.71 21.22
N ALA A 96 11.37 -4.56 20.42
CA ALA A 96 10.52 -3.38 20.59
C ALA A 96 9.99 -3.39 22.03
N SER A 97 10.14 -2.27 22.73
CA SER A 97 9.69 -2.12 24.12
C SER A 97 8.43 -1.27 24.26
N GLY A 98 7.97 -0.65 23.17
CA GLY A 98 6.81 0.22 23.17
C GLY A 98 5.52 -0.56 23.38
N ARG A 99 4.60 0.01 24.17
CA ARG A 99 3.26 -0.56 24.40
C ARG A 99 2.17 0.43 24.00
N LEU A 100 1.09 -0.09 23.45
CA LEU A 100 -0.14 0.62 23.14
C LEU A 100 -1.09 0.61 24.34
N PHE A 101 -1.43 1.78 24.85
CA PHE A 101 -2.38 2.00 25.94
C PHE A 101 -3.65 2.62 25.40
N PHE A 102 -4.78 2.21 25.97
CA PHE A 102 -6.08 2.84 25.71
C PHE A 102 -6.54 3.61 26.94
N GLN A 103 -7.35 4.63 26.72
CA GLN A 103 -8.05 5.29 27.80
C GLN A 103 -9.12 4.36 28.39
N THR A 104 -8.84 3.80 29.57
CA THR A 104 -9.76 2.89 30.29
C THR A 104 -10.50 3.57 31.43
N THR A 105 -10.12 4.78 31.82
CA THR A 105 -10.72 5.53 32.93
C THR A 105 -11.21 6.89 32.47
N GLN A 106 -12.26 7.38 33.15
CA GLN A 106 -12.81 8.71 32.91
C GLN A 106 -11.86 9.75 33.52
N MET A 107 -11.05 10.37 32.67
CA MET A 107 -10.11 11.41 33.04
C MET A 107 -10.81 12.77 32.90
N ALA A 108 -11.47 13.23 33.96
CA ALA A 108 -12.12 14.55 33.96
C ALA A 108 -11.13 15.63 34.43
N GLN A 109 -10.93 16.69 33.65
CA GLN A 109 -10.34 17.94 34.12
C GLN A 109 -10.89 19.18 33.39
N ASP A 110 -11.02 20.26 34.14
CA ASP A 110 -11.49 21.57 33.70
C ASP A 110 -10.43 22.25 32.81
N LEU A 111 -10.53 22.03 31.49
CA LEU A 111 -9.95 22.98 30.55
C LEU A 111 -10.58 24.36 30.77
N PRO A 112 -9.85 25.47 30.49
CA PRO A 112 -10.43 26.80 30.54
C PRO A 112 -11.77 26.82 29.77
N LYS A 113 -12.86 27.24 30.44
CA LYS A 113 -14.23 27.19 29.88
C LYS A 113 -14.37 27.99 28.57
N GLU A 114 -13.41 28.84 28.28
CA GLU A 114 -13.35 29.74 27.13
C GLU A 114 -12.51 29.18 25.97
N LEU A 115 -11.98 27.96 26.06
CA LEU A 115 -11.15 27.40 24.99
C LEU A 115 -11.99 27.13 23.73
N PRO A 116 -11.79 27.89 22.64
CA PRO A 116 -12.61 27.75 21.45
C PRO A 116 -12.20 26.49 20.67
N GLY A 117 -13.17 25.78 20.10
CA GLY A 117 -12.89 24.68 19.16
C GLY A 117 -13.81 23.46 19.29
N GLN A 118 -13.38 22.37 18.65
CA GLN A 118 -14.10 21.10 18.62
C GLN A 118 -14.01 20.39 19.97
N LEU A 119 -15.09 19.70 20.35
CA LEU A 119 -15.16 18.93 21.61
C LEU A 119 -14.08 17.84 21.68
N ALA A 120 -13.74 17.23 20.54
CA ALA A 120 -12.75 16.16 20.45
C ALA A 120 -11.32 16.64 20.72
N ASP A 121 -10.88 17.72 20.05
CA ASP A 121 -9.60 18.40 20.34
C ASP A 121 -9.42 18.66 21.83
N ASN A 122 -10.45 19.24 22.44
CA ASN A 122 -10.42 19.61 23.85
C ASN A 122 -10.35 18.35 24.72
N ALA A 123 -11.09 17.29 24.41
CA ALA A 123 -10.98 16.02 25.12
C ALA A 123 -9.56 15.44 25.06
N ILE A 124 -8.91 15.45 23.88
CA ILE A 124 -7.52 14.98 23.72
C ILE A 124 -6.56 15.82 24.57
N LEU A 125 -6.67 17.15 24.53
CA LEU A 125 -5.82 18.05 25.33
C LEU A 125 -5.97 17.80 26.83
N GLY A 126 -7.19 17.58 27.31
CA GLY A 126 -7.48 17.26 28.72
C GLY A 126 -6.83 15.95 29.17
N ILE A 127 -6.88 14.92 28.30
CA ILE A 127 -6.24 13.63 28.55
C ILE A 127 -4.71 13.78 28.65
N VAL A 128 -4.10 14.55 27.74
CA VAL A 128 -2.65 14.77 27.75
C VAL A 128 -2.20 15.44 29.05
N ILE A 129 -2.93 16.46 29.53
CA ILE A 129 -2.64 17.14 30.79
C ILE A 129 -2.76 16.15 31.97
N ASN A 130 -3.80 15.33 31.99
CA ASN A 130 -3.99 14.34 33.04
C ASN A 130 -2.85 13.31 33.07
N LEU A 131 -2.43 12.82 31.90
CA LEU A 131 -1.30 11.91 31.77
C LEU A 131 0.01 12.54 32.23
N GLN A 132 0.25 13.82 31.95
CA GLN A 132 1.43 14.55 32.45
C GLN A 132 1.45 14.63 33.98
N GLN A 133 0.28 14.81 34.62
CA GLN A 133 0.17 14.85 36.09
C GLN A 133 0.32 13.45 36.71
N ALA A 134 -0.26 12.43 36.08
CA ALA A 134 -0.23 11.05 36.57
C ALA A 134 1.14 10.37 36.38
N LYS A 135 1.93 10.80 35.39
CA LYS A 135 3.24 10.23 35.06
C LYS A 135 4.34 11.30 35.01
N PRO A 136 4.74 11.89 36.16
CA PRO A 136 5.72 12.99 36.20
C PRO A 136 7.11 12.59 35.66
N ASP A 137 7.46 11.30 35.72
CA ASP A 137 8.74 10.78 35.22
C ASP A 137 8.73 10.41 33.72
N THR A 138 7.59 10.59 33.03
CA THR A 138 7.43 10.27 31.61
C THR A 138 7.15 11.53 30.81
N THR A 139 7.85 11.73 29.69
CA THR A 139 7.55 12.85 28.81
C THR A 139 6.36 12.52 27.94
N VAL A 140 5.19 13.06 28.29
CA VAL A 140 3.96 12.92 27.49
C VAL A 140 3.97 13.95 26.37
N THR A 141 3.84 13.47 25.13
CA THR A 141 3.90 14.29 23.91
C THR A 141 2.65 14.07 23.07
N LEU A 142 1.95 15.14 22.73
CA LEU A 142 0.85 15.10 21.76
C LEU A 142 1.41 15.08 20.33
N VAL A 143 0.99 14.11 19.54
CA VAL A 143 1.38 14.01 18.12
C VAL A 143 0.17 14.29 17.26
N SER A 144 0.23 15.33 16.44
CA SER A 144 -0.88 15.73 15.57
C SER A 144 -0.36 16.36 14.27
N LYS A 145 -1.12 16.20 13.18
CA LYS A 145 -0.92 16.93 11.91
C LYS A 145 -1.61 18.30 11.88
N ASP A 146 -2.53 18.58 12.80
CA ASP A 146 -3.26 19.85 12.85
C ASP A 146 -2.47 20.92 13.60
N ILE A 147 -2.11 22.00 12.89
CA ILE A 147 -1.43 23.16 13.44
C ILE A 147 -2.24 23.83 14.57
N ASN A 148 -3.58 23.87 14.47
CA ASN A 148 -4.45 24.51 15.45
C ASN A 148 -4.42 23.74 16.77
N LEU A 149 -4.50 22.40 16.71
CA LEU A 149 -4.40 21.56 17.89
C LEU A 149 -3.03 21.72 18.58
N ARG A 150 -1.93 21.77 17.81
CA ARG A 150 -0.57 22.01 18.34
C ARG A 150 -0.39 23.40 18.94
N ILE A 151 -1.00 24.44 18.37
CA ILE A 151 -1.00 25.79 18.96
C ILE A 151 -1.73 25.77 20.31
N LYS A 152 -2.93 25.17 20.39
CA LYS A 152 -3.66 25.02 21.66
C LYS A 152 -2.84 24.26 22.70
N ALA A 153 -2.22 23.15 22.31
CA ALA A 153 -1.34 22.38 23.17
C ALA A 153 -0.20 23.23 23.73
N THR A 154 0.47 24.01 22.87
CA THR A 154 1.56 24.91 23.28
C THR A 154 1.09 25.97 24.28
N VAL A 155 -0.09 26.56 24.08
CA VAL A 155 -0.70 27.54 25.00
C VAL A 155 -0.99 26.91 26.37
N LEU A 156 -1.39 25.64 26.39
CA LEU A 156 -1.64 24.87 27.61
C LEU A 156 -0.36 24.30 28.26
N GLY A 157 0.82 24.59 27.71
CA GLY A 157 2.09 24.05 28.20
C GLY A 157 2.32 22.57 27.87
N ILE A 158 1.50 22.00 26.99
CA ILE A 158 1.63 20.62 26.52
C ILE A 158 2.75 20.56 25.48
N HIS A 159 3.62 19.56 25.61
CA HIS A 159 4.60 19.25 24.59
C HIS A 159 3.89 18.63 23.38
N SER A 160 3.99 19.26 22.21
CA SER A 160 3.40 18.73 20.98
C SER A 160 4.43 18.66 19.84
N GLU A 161 4.32 17.60 19.04
CA GLU A 161 5.15 17.34 17.87
C GLU A 161 4.26 17.22 16.62
N ASP A 162 4.76 17.74 15.49
CA ASP A 162 4.14 17.52 14.19
C ASP A 162 4.50 16.11 13.71
N TYR A 163 3.53 15.41 13.13
CA TYR A 163 3.77 14.09 12.57
C TYR A 163 4.37 14.20 11.17
N TYR A 164 5.69 14.06 11.09
CA TYR A 164 6.41 13.92 9.82
C TYR A 164 6.63 12.45 9.51
N ASN A 165 6.01 11.98 8.43
CA ASN A 165 6.29 10.66 7.89
C ASN A 165 7.38 10.76 6.81
N ASP A 166 8.64 10.91 7.24
CA ASP A 166 9.80 10.84 6.35
C ASP A 166 10.45 9.43 6.36
N LYS A 167 9.96 8.51 7.20
CA LYS A 167 10.35 7.10 7.15
C LYS A 167 9.44 6.39 6.14
N VAL A 168 9.96 6.18 4.92
CA VAL A 168 9.45 5.14 4.00
C VAL A 168 9.25 3.87 4.84
N LEU A 169 8.12 3.19 4.69
CA LEU A 169 7.87 1.94 5.41
C LEU A 169 9.09 1.03 5.23
N ASP A 170 9.81 0.76 6.32
CA ASP A 170 10.86 -0.26 6.32
C ASP A 170 10.24 -1.65 6.10
N ASP A 171 8.93 -1.77 6.41
CA ASP A 171 8.19 -3.02 6.28
C ASP A 171 7.08 -2.94 5.24
N VAL A 172 7.40 -3.50 4.08
CA VAL A 172 6.55 -3.68 2.92
C VAL A 172 5.32 -4.54 3.25
N ASP A 173 5.39 -5.38 4.28
CA ASP A 173 4.32 -6.30 4.65
C ASP A 173 3.10 -5.61 5.29
N LEU A 174 3.25 -4.37 5.76
CA LEU A 174 2.17 -3.53 6.28
C LEU A 174 1.34 -2.84 5.18
N LEU A 175 1.79 -2.92 3.92
CA LEU A 175 1.04 -2.37 2.80
C LEU A 175 -0.15 -3.27 2.44
N TYR A 176 -1.19 -2.63 1.91
CA TYR A 176 -2.32 -3.37 1.34
C TYR A 176 -1.84 -4.34 0.25
N ARG A 177 -2.08 -5.63 0.47
CA ARG A 177 -1.58 -6.72 -0.37
C ARG A 177 -2.30 -6.88 -1.70
N GLY A 178 -3.41 -6.16 -1.91
CA GLY A 178 -4.25 -6.31 -3.11
C GLY A 178 -5.03 -7.63 -3.18
N SER A 179 -4.83 -8.51 -2.20
CA SER A 179 -5.50 -9.80 -2.10
C SER A 179 -5.98 -10.09 -0.68
N THR A 180 -7.05 -10.87 -0.57
CA THR A 180 -7.60 -11.32 0.71
C THR A 180 -7.90 -12.82 0.67
N GLU A 181 -7.48 -13.49 1.74
CA GLU A 181 -7.83 -14.89 1.99
C GLU A 181 -9.24 -14.95 2.59
N LEU A 182 -10.09 -15.78 1.99
CA LEU A 182 -11.43 -16.07 2.45
C LEU A 182 -11.39 -17.22 3.48
N SER A 183 -12.40 -17.31 4.32
CA SER A 183 -12.53 -18.44 5.25
C SER A 183 -12.83 -19.75 4.49
N ALA A 184 -12.55 -20.89 5.11
CA ALA A 184 -12.78 -22.20 4.49
C ALA A 184 -14.27 -22.52 4.31
N ASP A 185 -15.11 -21.97 5.19
CA ASP A 185 -16.57 -21.99 5.20
C ASP A 185 -17.21 -20.85 4.40
N PHE A 186 -16.42 -20.11 3.60
CA PHE A 186 -16.89 -18.96 2.82
C PHE A 186 -18.18 -19.22 2.03
N TRP A 187 -18.31 -20.40 1.43
CA TRP A 187 -19.50 -20.78 0.65
C TRP A 187 -20.74 -21.04 1.52
N ASP A 188 -20.55 -21.45 2.77
CA ASP A 188 -21.63 -21.76 3.70
C ASP A 188 -22.21 -20.50 4.36
N ASP A 189 -21.40 -19.43 4.45
CA ASP A 189 -21.76 -18.15 5.07
C ASP A 189 -22.48 -17.17 4.12
N LEU A 190 -22.79 -17.58 2.88
CA LEU A 190 -23.44 -16.71 1.89
C LEU A 190 -24.96 -16.71 2.03
N ASN A 191 -25.56 -15.51 2.04
CA ASN A 191 -27.02 -15.36 2.04
C ASN A 191 -27.62 -15.70 0.67
N ARG A 192 -26.92 -15.32 -0.39
CA ARG A 192 -27.32 -15.58 -1.79
C ARG A 192 -26.08 -15.69 -2.66
N LEU A 193 -26.16 -16.61 -3.63
CA LEU A 193 -25.17 -16.81 -4.67
C LEU A 193 -25.89 -16.99 -6.01
N GLU A 194 -25.60 -16.12 -6.97
CA GLU A 194 -26.01 -16.30 -8.36
C GLU A 194 -24.79 -16.38 -9.26
N SER A 195 -24.84 -17.21 -10.29
CA SER A 195 -23.74 -17.35 -11.25
C SER A 195 -24.23 -17.19 -12.67
N TRP A 196 -23.41 -16.55 -13.49
CA TRP A 196 -23.65 -16.45 -14.93
C TRP A 196 -22.34 -16.49 -15.71
N THR A 197 -22.46 -16.68 -17.02
CA THR A 197 -21.34 -16.64 -17.94
C THR A 197 -21.60 -15.54 -18.96
N ASP A 198 -20.63 -14.66 -19.14
CA ASP A 198 -20.66 -13.60 -20.16
C ASP A 198 -19.33 -13.59 -20.91
N GLU A 199 -19.40 -13.60 -22.25
CA GLU A 199 -18.23 -13.70 -23.14
C GLU A 199 -17.20 -14.81 -22.76
N GLY A 200 -17.67 -15.92 -22.20
CA GLY A 200 -16.82 -17.04 -21.76
C GLY A 200 -16.13 -16.83 -20.39
N ARG A 201 -16.40 -15.71 -19.72
CA ARG A 201 -15.98 -15.42 -18.35
C ARG A 201 -17.08 -15.82 -17.39
N THR A 202 -16.70 -16.34 -16.23
CA THR A 202 -17.63 -16.79 -15.20
C THR A 202 -17.69 -15.76 -14.08
N PHE A 203 -18.90 -15.34 -13.75
CA PHE A 203 -19.15 -14.36 -12.71
C PHE A 203 -20.06 -14.94 -11.63
N TYR A 204 -19.91 -14.38 -10.43
CA TYR A 204 -20.80 -14.64 -9.31
C TYR A 204 -21.25 -13.32 -8.67
N GLU A 205 -22.53 -13.23 -8.36
CA GLU A 205 -23.09 -12.21 -7.47
C GLU A 205 -23.24 -12.84 -6.09
N ILE A 206 -22.63 -12.20 -5.10
CA ILE A 206 -22.57 -12.67 -3.72
C ILE A 206 -23.23 -11.66 -2.80
N GLU A 207 -24.07 -12.13 -1.89
CA GLU A 207 -24.68 -11.33 -0.83
C GLU A 207 -24.23 -11.83 0.56
N GLY A 208 -23.69 -10.93 1.40
CA GLY A 208 -23.25 -11.26 2.75
C GLY A 208 -22.35 -10.18 3.39
N ASP A 209 -22.22 -10.19 4.71
CA ASP A 209 -21.45 -9.15 5.44
C ASP A 209 -19.96 -9.11 5.04
N VAL A 210 -19.41 -10.25 4.58
CA VAL A 210 -18.02 -10.37 4.10
C VAL A 210 -17.69 -9.43 2.94
N VAL A 211 -18.68 -9.03 2.13
CA VAL A 211 -18.46 -8.19 0.94
C VAL A 211 -18.28 -6.70 1.27
N GLN A 212 -18.67 -6.27 2.48
CA GLN A 212 -18.60 -4.86 2.89
C GLN A 212 -17.16 -4.32 2.94
N ASP A 213 -16.19 -5.23 3.11
CA ASP A 213 -14.77 -4.91 3.20
C ASP A 213 -14.01 -5.06 1.88
N TRP A 214 -14.71 -5.40 0.79
CA TRP A 214 -14.12 -5.63 -0.53
C TRP A 214 -14.05 -4.36 -1.38
N TYR A 215 -13.06 -4.33 -2.27
CA TYR A 215 -12.80 -3.23 -3.20
C TYR A 215 -12.80 -3.72 -4.65
N PRO A 216 -13.21 -2.88 -5.61
CA PRO A 216 -12.97 -3.15 -7.03
C PRO A 216 -11.50 -3.48 -7.29
N ASN A 217 -11.26 -4.47 -8.14
CA ASN A 217 -9.96 -5.04 -8.51
C ASN A 217 -9.20 -5.72 -7.35
N GLN A 218 -9.83 -5.94 -6.20
CA GLN A 218 -9.27 -6.78 -5.14
C GLN A 218 -9.33 -8.24 -5.55
N LEU A 219 -8.24 -8.96 -5.31
CA LEU A 219 -8.17 -10.39 -5.54
C LEU A 219 -8.64 -11.13 -4.29
N ILE A 220 -9.37 -12.20 -4.46
CA ILE A 220 -9.84 -13.05 -3.37
C ILE A 220 -9.51 -14.50 -3.66
N PHE A 221 -9.21 -15.25 -2.61
CA PHE A 221 -9.01 -16.69 -2.74
C PHE A 221 -9.45 -17.43 -1.50
N SER A 222 -9.96 -18.66 -1.66
CA SER A 222 -10.19 -19.55 -0.53
C SER A 222 -9.06 -20.57 -0.37
N PRO A 223 -8.64 -20.86 0.87
CA PRO A 223 -7.68 -21.93 1.16
C PRO A 223 -8.37 -23.29 1.08
N GLY A 224 -7.79 -24.24 0.34
CA GLY A 224 -8.27 -25.63 0.28
C GLY A 224 -8.09 -26.27 -1.09
N GLU A 225 -8.14 -27.61 -1.15
CA GLU A 225 -8.11 -28.38 -2.41
C GLU A 225 -9.50 -28.59 -3.01
N THR A 226 -10.56 -28.45 -2.20
CA THR A 226 -11.96 -28.66 -2.59
C THR A 226 -12.69 -27.31 -2.60
N ASN A 227 -13.41 -27.00 -3.69
CA ASN A 227 -14.13 -25.73 -3.88
C ASN A 227 -13.26 -24.45 -3.71
N SER A 228 -11.98 -24.53 -4.07
CA SER A 228 -11.11 -23.35 -4.09
C SER A 228 -11.57 -22.36 -5.15
N ILE A 229 -11.62 -21.09 -4.75
CA ILE A 229 -11.89 -19.98 -5.64
C ILE A 229 -10.65 -19.11 -5.75
N GLU A 230 -10.38 -18.64 -6.96
CA GLU A 230 -9.50 -17.50 -7.21
C GLU A 230 -10.31 -16.53 -8.09
N ALA A 231 -10.56 -15.33 -7.58
CA ALA A 231 -11.45 -14.37 -8.22
C ALA A 231 -10.94 -12.94 -8.06
N VAL A 232 -11.45 -12.06 -8.91
CA VAL A 232 -11.28 -10.60 -8.81
C VAL A 232 -12.64 -9.95 -8.59
N VAL A 233 -12.70 -9.03 -7.63
CA VAL A 233 -13.90 -8.24 -7.34
C VAL A 233 -14.08 -7.18 -8.42
N ARG A 234 -15.24 -7.15 -9.07
CA ARG A 234 -15.56 -6.21 -10.16
C ARG A 234 -16.31 -5.00 -9.66
N THR A 235 -17.41 -5.23 -8.96
CA THR A 235 -18.25 -4.17 -8.39
C THR A 235 -18.65 -4.58 -6.99
N THR A 236 -18.81 -3.59 -6.12
CA THR A 236 -19.27 -3.76 -4.75
C THR A 236 -20.34 -2.71 -4.46
N ASP A 237 -21.41 -3.17 -3.81
CA ASP A 237 -22.47 -2.38 -3.21
C ASP A 237 -22.47 -2.63 -1.68
N ASP A 238 -23.36 -1.97 -0.93
CA ASP A 238 -23.40 -2.07 0.54
C ASP A 238 -23.69 -3.49 1.07
N ALA A 239 -24.28 -4.37 0.26
CA ALA A 239 -24.67 -5.74 0.66
C ALA A 239 -24.28 -6.83 -0.35
N THR A 240 -23.89 -6.44 -1.57
CA THR A 240 -23.63 -7.38 -2.67
C THR A 240 -22.30 -7.06 -3.35
N ALA A 241 -21.63 -8.09 -3.86
CA ALA A 241 -20.45 -7.92 -4.71
C ALA A 241 -20.51 -8.85 -5.91
N ASN A 242 -20.09 -8.32 -7.06
CA ASN A 242 -19.87 -9.13 -8.26
C ASN A 242 -18.39 -9.48 -8.36
N ILE A 243 -18.11 -10.78 -8.47
CA ILE A 243 -16.77 -11.31 -8.64
C ILE A 243 -16.66 -12.04 -9.98
N GLU A 244 -15.49 -11.96 -10.60
CA GLU A 244 -15.14 -12.71 -11.80
C GLU A 244 -14.09 -13.75 -11.45
N LEU A 245 -14.27 -15.00 -11.90
CA LEU A 245 -13.21 -16.00 -11.80
C LEU A 245 -12.02 -15.59 -12.64
N ILE A 246 -10.84 -15.62 -12.04
CA ILE A 246 -9.64 -15.22 -12.76
C ILE A 246 -9.22 -16.27 -13.79
N HIS A 247 -8.54 -15.82 -14.83
CA HIS A 247 -7.94 -16.69 -15.82
C HIS A 247 -6.72 -17.41 -15.25
N ASP A 248 -6.53 -18.66 -15.65
CA ASP A 248 -5.45 -19.51 -15.13
C ASP A 248 -4.22 -19.48 -16.05
N PHE A 249 -3.35 -18.48 -15.84
CA PHE A 249 -2.10 -18.32 -16.58
C PHE A 249 -0.99 -19.31 -16.15
N ARG A 250 -1.27 -20.24 -15.24
CA ARG A 250 -0.33 -21.31 -14.86
C ARG A 250 -0.23 -22.40 -15.94
N LYS A 251 -1.18 -22.44 -16.88
CA LYS A 251 -1.22 -23.41 -17.98
C LYS A 251 -0.46 -22.89 -19.20
N GLU A 252 0.33 -23.76 -19.83
CA GLU A 252 1.07 -23.44 -21.07
C GLU A 252 0.16 -22.93 -22.20
N SER A 253 -1.06 -23.45 -22.32
CA SER A 253 -2.04 -23.01 -23.33
C SER A 253 -2.51 -21.56 -23.12
N HIS A 254 -2.26 -20.99 -21.95
CA HIS A 254 -2.64 -19.64 -21.57
C HIS A 254 -1.43 -18.73 -21.41
N ALA A 255 -0.23 -19.18 -21.80
CA ALA A 255 0.98 -18.38 -21.70
C ALA A 255 0.84 -17.06 -22.47
N ILE A 256 1.24 -15.95 -21.84
CA ILE A 256 1.29 -14.63 -22.48
C ILE A 256 2.72 -14.37 -22.94
N TRP A 257 2.92 -14.15 -24.23
CA TRP A 257 4.26 -14.01 -24.81
C TRP A 257 5.22 -15.15 -24.39
N GLY A 258 4.71 -16.38 -24.30
CA GLY A 258 5.48 -17.57 -23.88
C GLY A 258 5.82 -17.64 -22.37
N ILE A 259 5.24 -16.77 -21.53
CA ILE A 259 5.44 -16.79 -20.08
C ILE A 259 4.17 -17.29 -19.38
N THR A 260 4.34 -18.23 -18.45
CA THR A 260 3.31 -18.74 -17.53
C THR A 260 3.54 -18.24 -16.11
N ALA A 261 2.46 -18.16 -15.33
CA ALA A 261 2.52 -17.90 -13.90
C ALA A 261 3.04 -19.14 -13.15
N ARG A 262 3.95 -18.95 -12.18
CA ARG A 262 4.52 -20.05 -11.38
C ARG A 262 3.84 -20.27 -10.04
N ASN A 263 3.07 -19.29 -9.57
CA ASN A 263 2.32 -19.34 -8.33
C ASN A 263 1.07 -18.45 -8.45
N ARG A 264 0.24 -18.47 -7.40
CA ARG A 264 -1.01 -17.71 -7.34
C ARG A 264 -0.77 -16.20 -7.46
N GLU A 265 0.25 -15.66 -6.79
CA GLU A 265 0.55 -14.24 -6.79
C GLU A 265 0.97 -13.72 -8.18
N GLN A 266 1.70 -14.53 -8.95
CA GLN A 266 2.00 -14.24 -10.35
C GLN A 266 0.76 -14.37 -11.25
N ASN A 267 -0.10 -15.36 -10.98
CA ASN A 267 -1.36 -15.51 -11.71
C ASN A 267 -2.26 -14.29 -11.49
N PHE A 268 -2.35 -13.82 -10.25
CA PHE A 268 -3.03 -12.58 -9.86
C PHE A 268 -2.47 -11.36 -10.58
N ALA A 269 -1.15 -11.20 -10.56
CA ALA A 269 -0.49 -10.10 -11.27
C ALA A 269 -0.79 -10.11 -12.77
N MET A 270 -0.71 -11.28 -13.43
CA MET A 270 -1.03 -11.41 -14.85
C MET A 270 -2.49 -11.09 -15.15
N ASN A 271 -3.43 -11.52 -14.31
CA ASN A 271 -4.85 -11.17 -14.48
C ASN A 271 -5.07 -9.66 -14.44
N LEU A 272 -4.52 -8.97 -13.44
CA LEU A 272 -4.64 -7.51 -13.36
C LEU A 272 -3.92 -6.80 -14.52
N LEU A 273 -2.73 -7.28 -14.92
CA LEU A 273 -1.97 -6.68 -16.01
C LEU A 273 -2.63 -6.86 -17.37
N MET A 274 -3.27 -8.01 -17.61
CA MET A 274 -3.95 -8.33 -18.87
C MET A 274 -5.37 -7.79 -18.95
N ASP A 275 -5.87 -7.20 -17.86
CA ASP A 275 -7.22 -6.68 -17.79
C ASP A 275 -7.32 -5.25 -18.35
N PRO A 276 -8.03 -5.05 -19.47
CA PRO A 276 -8.22 -3.74 -20.07
C PRO A 276 -8.99 -2.72 -19.21
N GLU A 277 -9.75 -3.18 -18.21
CA GLU A 277 -10.55 -2.35 -17.31
C GLU A 277 -9.75 -1.84 -16.11
N VAL A 278 -8.49 -2.29 -15.95
CA VAL A 278 -7.60 -1.88 -14.86
C VAL A 278 -6.55 -0.91 -15.38
N ASP A 279 -6.81 0.39 -15.22
CA ASP A 279 -5.93 1.46 -15.74
C ASP A 279 -4.56 1.55 -15.06
N PHE A 280 -4.47 1.10 -13.80
CA PHE A 280 -3.28 1.25 -12.98
C PHE A 280 -3.04 0.04 -12.09
N VAL A 281 -1.89 -0.61 -12.28
CA VAL A 281 -1.45 -1.76 -11.49
C VAL A 281 -0.15 -1.43 -10.78
N SER A 282 -0.14 -1.54 -9.46
CA SER A 282 1.10 -1.48 -8.66
C SER A 282 1.53 -2.89 -8.28
N LEU A 283 2.70 -3.31 -8.76
CA LEU A 283 3.29 -4.60 -8.40
C LEU A 283 4.45 -4.41 -7.44
N LEU A 284 4.34 -5.05 -6.28
CA LEU A 284 5.34 -4.98 -5.23
C LEU A 284 5.69 -6.40 -4.76
N GLY A 285 6.95 -6.59 -4.40
CA GLY A 285 7.49 -7.89 -4.00
C GLY A 285 9.01 -7.92 -4.10
N GLN A 286 9.63 -8.95 -3.52
CA GLN A 286 11.09 -9.10 -3.46
C GLN A 286 11.76 -9.18 -4.85
N ALA A 287 13.08 -9.00 -4.88
CA ALA A 287 13.85 -9.20 -6.10
C ALA A 287 13.71 -10.65 -6.62
N GLY A 288 13.64 -10.82 -7.94
CA GLY A 288 13.51 -12.16 -8.55
C GLY A 288 12.09 -12.73 -8.62
N THR A 289 11.06 -12.06 -8.09
CA THR A 289 9.66 -12.54 -8.17
C THR A 289 9.02 -12.39 -9.55
N GLY A 290 9.74 -11.84 -10.53
CA GLY A 290 9.30 -11.74 -11.93
C GLY A 290 8.48 -10.49 -12.28
N LYS A 291 8.26 -9.54 -11.37
CA LYS A 291 7.41 -8.33 -11.58
C LYS A 291 7.63 -7.67 -12.96
N THR A 292 8.87 -7.28 -13.25
CA THR A 292 9.23 -6.58 -14.49
C THR A 292 9.07 -7.50 -15.71
N LEU A 293 9.46 -8.78 -15.61
CA LEU A 293 9.31 -9.77 -16.67
C LEU A 293 7.83 -9.99 -17.05
N LEU A 294 6.97 -10.22 -16.04
CA LEU A 294 5.52 -10.41 -16.23
C LEU A 294 4.87 -9.18 -16.85
N THR A 295 5.26 -7.98 -16.38
CA THR A 295 4.76 -6.71 -16.91
C THR A 295 5.17 -6.52 -18.37
N LEU A 296 6.41 -6.85 -18.73
CA LEU A 296 6.89 -6.77 -20.11
C LEU A 296 6.16 -7.77 -21.03
N ALA A 297 5.96 -9.02 -20.57
CA ALA A 297 5.20 -10.03 -21.31
C ALA A 297 3.76 -9.56 -21.59
N ALA A 298 3.08 -9.04 -20.57
CA ALA A 298 1.73 -8.48 -20.70
C ALA A 298 1.70 -7.27 -21.64
N ALA A 299 2.64 -6.34 -21.48
CA ALA A 299 2.75 -5.15 -22.32
C ALA A 299 3.00 -5.49 -23.79
N LEU A 300 3.87 -6.46 -24.08
CA LEU A 300 4.15 -6.93 -25.43
C LEU A 300 2.94 -7.64 -26.04
N THR A 301 2.30 -8.53 -25.29
CA THR A 301 1.07 -9.21 -25.73
C THR A 301 0.00 -8.18 -26.11
N GLN A 302 -0.24 -7.19 -25.24
CA GLN A 302 -1.27 -6.18 -25.50
C GLN A 302 -0.91 -5.18 -26.60
N THR A 303 0.37 -4.90 -26.82
CA THR A 303 0.83 -3.95 -27.85
C THR A 303 0.97 -4.61 -29.22
N VAL A 304 1.55 -5.81 -29.28
CA VAL A 304 1.94 -6.48 -30.53
C VAL A 304 0.87 -7.45 -31.01
N GLU A 305 0.37 -8.32 -30.13
CA GLU A 305 -0.62 -9.35 -30.50
C GLU A 305 -2.02 -8.76 -30.52
N HIS A 306 -2.46 -8.15 -29.42
CA HIS A 306 -3.81 -7.59 -29.29
C HIS A 306 -3.96 -6.21 -29.96
N LYS A 307 -2.84 -5.52 -30.22
CA LYS A 307 -2.82 -4.17 -30.82
C LYS A 307 -3.68 -3.14 -30.06
N ARG A 308 -3.84 -3.31 -28.74
CA ARG A 308 -4.57 -2.39 -27.86
C ARG A 308 -3.78 -1.11 -27.65
N TYR A 309 -2.47 -1.25 -27.49
CA TYR A 309 -1.55 -0.12 -27.34
C TYR A 309 -0.68 0.02 -28.58
N THR A 310 -0.25 1.25 -28.83
CA THR A 310 0.60 1.60 -29.98
C THR A 310 2.08 1.44 -29.69
N GLU A 311 2.48 1.62 -28.43
CA GLU A 311 3.86 1.68 -27.99
C GLU A 311 3.95 1.42 -26.49
N ILE A 312 5.05 0.80 -26.05
CA ILE A 312 5.38 0.59 -24.64
C ILE A 312 6.38 1.66 -24.23
N ILE A 313 6.08 2.44 -23.19
CA ILE A 313 7.04 3.37 -22.61
C ILE A 313 7.54 2.80 -21.30
N MET A 314 8.84 2.61 -21.20
CA MET A 314 9.48 2.21 -19.95
C MET A 314 10.27 3.37 -19.36
N THR A 315 10.11 3.60 -18.06
CA THR A 315 10.89 4.58 -17.32
C THR A 315 11.42 3.99 -16.02
N ARG A 316 12.62 4.41 -15.62
CA ARG A 316 13.28 4.01 -14.39
C ARG A 316 13.97 5.23 -13.79
N VAL A 317 13.99 5.33 -12.45
CA VAL A 317 14.76 6.37 -11.77
C VAL A 317 16.25 6.08 -11.94
N THR A 318 16.99 7.05 -12.45
CA THR A 318 18.44 7.05 -12.41
C THR A 318 18.89 7.46 -11.01
N VAL A 319 19.01 6.52 -10.07
CA VAL A 319 19.72 6.80 -8.82
C VAL A 319 21.21 6.66 -9.14
N PRO A 320 22.01 7.74 -9.14
CA PRO A 320 23.43 7.62 -9.39
C PRO A 320 24.05 6.80 -8.25
N VAL A 321 24.75 5.72 -8.60
CA VAL A 321 25.56 4.97 -7.64
C VAL A 321 26.94 5.63 -7.62
N GLY A 322 27.14 6.60 -6.73
CA GLY A 322 28.43 7.30 -6.54
C GLY A 322 28.32 8.84 -6.47
N GLU A 323 29.48 9.51 -6.48
CA GLU A 323 29.57 10.98 -6.60
C GLU A 323 28.77 11.46 -7.81
N ASP A 324 28.03 12.57 -7.64
CA ASP A 324 27.21 13.23 -8.65
C ASP A 324 27.79 12.99 -10.04
N ILE A 325 27.14 12.10 -10.80
CA ILE A 325 27.42 11.97 -12.22
C ILE A 325 26.93 13.29 -12.81
N GLY A 326 27.81 14.29 -12.82
CA GLY A 326 27.64 15.51 -13.58
C GLY A 326 27.21 15.12 -14.99
N PHE A 327 26.37 15.96 -15.58
CA PHE A 327 25.78 15.80 -16.92
C PHE A 327 26.65 14.92 -17.84
N LEU A 328 26.31 13.62 -17.94
CA LEU A 328 26.90 12.77 -18.98
C LEU A 328 26.66 13.47 -20.33
N PRO A 329 27.68 13.78 -21.13
CA PRO A 329 27.46 14.20 -22.50
C PRO A 329 26.97 12.98 -23.29
N GLY A 330 25.87 13.11 -24.02
CA GLY A 330 25.27 11.99 -24.78
C GLY A 330 23.76 12.09 -24.94
N THR A 331 23.19 11.20 -25.76
CA THR A 331 21.75 11.06 -25.97
C THR A 331 21.04 10.56 -24.70
N GLU A 332 19.72 10.70 -24.63
CA GLU A 332 18.92 10.17 -23.51
C GLU A 332 19.14 8.66 -23.33
N GLU A 333 19.25 7.93 -24.44
CA GLU A 333 19.48 6.48 -24.47
C GLU A 333 20.87 6.11 -23.93
N GLU A 334 21.92 6.81 -24.36
CA GLU A 334 23.30 6.59 -23.88
C GLU A 334 23.41 6.81 -22.38
N LYS A 335 22.70 7.80 -21.84
CA LYS A 335 22.62 8.04 -20.39
C LYS A 335 21.95 6.89 -19.68
N MET A 336 20.91 6.32 -20.29
CA MET A 336 20.13 5.24 -19.69
C MET A 336 20.81 3.87 -19.79
N THR A 337 21.89 3.74 -20.57
CA THR A 337 22.63 2.49 -20.85
C THR A 337 22.92 1.62 -19.63
N PRO A 338 23.40 2.14 -18.48
CA PRO A 338 23.70 1.29 -17.32
C PRO A 338 22.47 0.53 -16.79
N TRP A 339 21.27 1.09 -16.99
CA TRP A 339 20.01 0.48 -16.54
C TRP A 339 19.36 -0.40 -17.61
N MET A 340 19.85 -0.36 -18.86
CA MET A 340 19.33 -1.17 -19.96
C MET A 340 19.68 -2.64 -19.84
N GLY A 341 20.77 -3.01 -19.15
CA GLY A 341 21.21 -4.41 -19.02
C GLY A 341 20.11 -5.34 -18.52
N ALA A 342 19.51 -5.02 -17.36
CA ALA A 342 18.43 -5.83 -16.78
C ALA A 342 17.16 -5.88 -17.65
N LEU A 343 16.89 -4.85 -18.45
CA LEU A 343 15.80 -4.87 -19.42
C LEU A 343 16.12 -5.82 -20.58
N MET A 344 17.33 -5.73 -21.12
CA MET A 344 17.78 -6.60 -22.22
C MET A 344 17.78 -8.07 -21.79
N ASP A 345 18.18 -8.38 -20.56
CA ASP A 345 18.12 -9.73 -20.01
C ASP A 345 16.67 -10.27 -20.00
N ASN A 346 15.70 -9.45 -19.58
CA ASN A 346 14.29 -9.84 -19.63
C ASN A 346 13.79 -10.02 -21.07
N LEU A 347 14.19 -9.15 -22.00
CA LEU A 347 13.82 -9.28 -23.41
C LEU A 347 14.44 -10.52 -24.06
N GLU A 348 15.64 -10.94 -23.65
CA GLU A 348 16.25 -12.19 -24.12
C GLU A 348 15.44 -13.42 -23.69
N VAL A 349 14.94 -13.44 -22.45
CA VAL A 349 14.03 -14.49 -21.96
C VAL A 349 12.73 -14.52 -22.78
N LEU A 350 12.18 -13.35 -23.10
CA LEU A 350 10.95 -13.21 -23.90
C LEU A 350 11.16 -13.52 -25.40
N ASN A 351 12.41 -13.68 -25.84
CA ASN A 351 12.78 -13.94 -27.23
C ASN A 351 13.19 -15.39 -27.53
N GLN A 352 12.97 -16.31 -26.60
CA GLN A 352 13.35 -17.73 -26.76
C GLN A 352 12.47 -18.51 -27.77
N THR A 353 12.01 -17.87 -28.85
CA THR A 353 11.46 -18.55 -30.03
C THR A 353 12.57 -19.11 -30.94
N GLU A 354 12.30 -20.26 -31.56
CA GLU A 354 13.21 -21.25 -32.19
C GLU A 354 14.10 -20.78 -33.38
N GLY A 355 14.82 -19.67 -33.26
CA GLY A 355 15.46 -18.99 -34.40
C GLY A 355 16.98 -18.76 -34.34
N GLY A 356 17.79 -19.59 -33.68
CA GLY A 356 19.26 -19.43 -33.67
C GLY A 356 19.79 -18.02 -33.27
N GLU A 357 21.08 -17.72 -33.48
CA GLU A 357 21.66 -16.39 -33.14
C GLU A 357 21.18 -15.25 -34.06
N TRP A 358 20.91 -15.55 -35.34
CA TRP A 358 20.46 -14.56 -36.32
C TRP A 358 19.00 -14.14 -36.16
N GLY A 359 18.10 -15.04 -35.73
CA GLY A 359 16.72 -14.69 -35.40
C GLY A 359 16.63 -13.83 -34.15
N ARG A 360 17.50 -14.05 -33.16
CA ARG A 360 17.56 -13.25 -31.93
C ARG A 360 17.91 -11.77 -32.16
N GLN A 361 18.88 -11.48 -33.03
CA GLN A 361 19.24 -10.09 -33.35
C GLN A 361 18.11 -9.37 -34.09
N ALA A 362 17.50 -10.00 -35.09
CA ALA A 362 16.37 -9.42 -35.81
C ALA A 362 15.15 -9.18 -34.91
N THR A 363 14.85 -10.09 -33.96
CA THR A 363 13.74 -9.93 -33.01
C THR A 363 14.03 -8.85 -31.96
N ASN A 364 15.29 -8.71 -31.51
CA ASN A 364 15.67 -7.61 -30.61
C ASN A 364 15.45 -6.23 -31.25
N ASP A 365 15.85 -6.04 -32.51
CA ASP A 365 15.62 -4.79 -33.24
C ASP A 365 14.12 -4.49 -33.42
N VAL A 366 13.31 -5.53 -33.63
CA VAL A 366 11.85 -5.41 -33.71
C VAL A 366 11.24 -5.02 -32.36
N LEU A 367 11.72 -5.57 -31.25
CA LEU A 367 11.21 -5.21 -29.92
C LEU A 367 11.62 -3.81 -29.47
N GLN A 368 12.84 -3.37 -29.81
CA GLN A 368 13.27 -1.98 -29.62
C GLN A 368 12.41 -0.98 -30.41
N ARG A 369 11.73 -1.43 -31.47
CA ARG A 369 10.75 -0.60 -32.17
C ARG A 369 9.55 -0.28 -31.27
N TRP A 370 9.04 -1.28 -30.54
CA TRP A 370 7.83 -1.17 -29.71
C TRP A 370 8.08 -0.58 -28.34
N ILE A 371 9.28 -0.77 -27.78
CA ILE A 371 9.64 -0.31 -26.44
C ILE A 371 10.46 0.98 -26.54
N LYS A 372 9.99 2.06 -25.92
CA LYS A 372 10.71 3.32 -25.77
C LYS A 372 11.10 3.57 -24.33
N ILE A 373 12.41 3.62 -24.09
CA ILE A 373 12.96 3.98 -22.80
C ILE A 373 12.97 5.50 -22.71
N ARG A 374 12.35 6.06 -21.68
CA ARG A 374 12.26 7.52 -21.44
C ARG A 374 12.66 7.86 -20.02
N SER A 375 13.37 8.96 -19.85
CA SER A 375 13.65 9.55 -18.54
C SER A 375 12.41 10.23 -17.97
N LEU A 376 12.36 10.34 -16.64
CA LEU A 376 11.26 11.01 -15.94
C LEU A 376 11.05 12.47 -16.38
N ASN A 377 12.15 13.17 -16.68
CA ASN A 377 12.10 14.57 -17.13
C ASN A 377 11.41 14.69 -18.50
N PHE A 378 11.59 13.70 -19.38
CA PHE A 378 10.96 13.69 -20.70
C PHE A 378 9.45 13.44 -20.62
N MET A 379 9.00 12.70 -19.60
CA MET A 379 7.57 12.43 -19.37
C MET A 379 6.78 13.69 -18.98
N ARG A 380 7.47 14.71 -18.44
CA ARG A 380 6.82 15.91 -17.90
C ARG A 380 6.17 16.76 -19.00
N GLY A 381 4.90 17.12 -18.79
CA GLY A 381 4.16 18.02 -19.68
C GLY A 381 3.64 17.38 -20.97
N ARG A 382 3.74 16.06 -21.11
CA ARG A 382 3.16 15.29 -22.22
C ARG A 382 1.87 14.60 -21.79
N THR A 383 1.14 14.04 -22.74
CA THR A 383 0.04 13.11 -22.51
C THR A 383 0.26 11.91 -23.43
N PHE A 384 0.16 10.70 -22.89
CA PHE A 384 0.52 9.48 -23.61
C PHE A 384 -0.71 8.63 -23.96
N LEU A 385 -1.42 9.07 -25.01
CA LEU A 385 -2.58 8.35 -25.54
C LEU A 385 -2.21 6.96 -26.05
N ASN A 386 -3.01 5.95 -25.69
CA ASN A 386 -2.93 4.57 -26.18
C ASN A 386 -1.51 3.97 -26.08
N ARG A 387 -0.85 4.17 -24.94
CA ARG A 387 0.46 3.58 -24.64
C ARG A 387 0.44 2.79 -23.35
N PHE A 388 1.19 1.69 -23.31
CA PHE A 388 1.42 0.94 -22.08
C PHE A 388 2.62 1.55 -21.36
N ILE A 389 2.44 2.08 -20.15
CA ILE A 389 3.52 2.74 -19.40
C ILE A 389 4.00 1.83 -18.28
N ILE A 390 5.29 1.50 -18.28
CA ILE A 390 5.96 0.72 -17.24
C ILE A 390 6.87 1.66 -16.45
N ILE A 391 6.64 1.74 -15.14
CA ILE A 391 7.48 2.48 -14.19
C ILE A 391 8.23 1.46 -13.35
N ASP A 392 9.48 1.19 -13.70
CA ASP A 392 10.31 0.20 -13.02
C ASP A 392 11.12 0.83 -11.87
N GLU A 393 11.39 0.03 -10.83
CA GLU A 393 11.97 0.48 -9.56
C GLU A 393 11.26 1.70 -8.96
N ALA A 394 9.93 1.67 -8.97
CA ALA A 394 9.07 2.76 -8.52
C ALA A 394 9.30 3.17 -7.06
N GLN A 395 9.86 2.30 -6.21
CA GLN A 395 10.22 2.62 -4.82
C GLN A 395 11.29 3.71 -4.70
N ASN A 396 12.07 3.96 -5.76
CA ASN A 396 13.05 5.05 -5.81
C ASN A 396 12.43 6.41 -6.17
N LEU A 397 11.11 6.46 -6.44
CA LEU A 397 10.40 7.70 -6.76
C LEU A 397 9.87 8.39 -5.51
N THR A 398 9.97 9.72 -5.49
CA THR A 398 9.21 10.54 -4.54
C THR A 398 7.74 10.59 -4.93
N SER A 399 6.84 10.80 -3.96
CA SER A 399 5.39 10.92 -4.20
C SER A 399 5.03 12.00 -5.24
N LYS A 400 5.82 13.08 -5.28
CA LYS A 400 5.66 14.16 -6.29
C LYS A 400 6.02 13.68 -7.70
N GLN A 401 7.08 12.88 -7.85
CA GLN A 401 7.45 12.31 -9.15
C GLN A 401 6.42 11.28 -9.60
N MET A 402 5.96 10.39 -8.71
CA MET A 402 4.90 9.43 -9.01
C MET A 402 3.62 10.12 -9.51
N LYS A 403 3.13 11.13 -8.78
CA LYS A 403 1.98 11.94 -9.20
C LYS A 403 2.20 12.60 -10.57
N THR A 404 3.41 13.05 -10.84
CA THR A 404 3.74 13.66 -12.14
C THR A 404 3.63 12.65 -13.27
N LEU A 405 4.03 11.40 -13.08
CA LEU A 405 3.95 10.34 -14.08
C LEU A 405 2.52 9.83 -14.29
N VAL A 406 1.80 9.53 -13.21
CA VAL A 406 0.44 8.95 -13.29
C VAL A 406 -0.50 9.91 -14.01
N THR A 407 -0.36 11.23 -13.81
CA THR A 407 -1.16 12.24 -14.52
C THR A 407 -0.84 12.38 -16.02
N ARG A 408 0.05 11.54 -16.57
CA ARG A 408 0.40 11.50 -18.01
C ARG A 408 -0.20 10.29 -18.72
N ALA A 409 -0.61 9.28 -17.97
CA ALA A 409 -1.36 8.15 -18.48
C ALA A 409 -2.80 8.61 -18.73
N GLY A 410 -3.30 8.37 -19.95
CA GLY A 410 -4.61 8.79 -20.41
C GLY A 410 -4.76 8.56 -21.88
#